data_AF-A0A7Y2ZXM7-F1
#
_entry.id   AF-A0A7Y2ZXM7-F1
#
_cell.length_a   1.000
_cell.length_b   1.000
_cell.length_c   1.000
_cell.angle_alpha   90.00
_cell.angle_beta   90.00
_cell.angle_gamma   90.00
#
_symmetry.space_group_name_H-M   'P 1'
#
loop_
_entity.id
_entity.type
_entity.pdbx_description
1 polymer ?
#
loop_
_entity_poly.entity_id
_entity_poly.type
_entity_poly.pdbx_seq_one_letter_code
_entity_poly.pdbx_strand_id
1 'polypeptide(L)' 'MNDKLAKRIFVGADVGASRTKVAILDPDKNLIGHATEKSGTNFTATADKCLSQS' A
#
# COMPACT_ATOMS: atom_id res chain seq x y z
N MET A 1 6.44 27.34 10.55
CA MET A 1 5.07 26.87 10.83
C MET A 1 4.99 25.40 10.42
N ASN A 2 5.04 24.52 11.44
CA ASN A 2 4.56 23.13 11.51
C ASN A 2 4.73 22.20 10.30
N ASP A 3 5.94 21.68 10.12
CA ASP A 3 6.10 20.29 9.68
C ASP A 3 5.56 19.39 10.79
N LYS A 4 4.26 19.06 10.74
CA LYS A 4 3.71 17.92 11.48
C LYS A 4 4.66 16.75 11.23
N LEU A 5 5.20 16.15 12.29
CA LEU A 5 5.98 14.90 12.22
C LEU A 5 5.25 13.93 11.30
N ALA A 6 5.68 13.83 10.04
CA ALA A 6 5.17 12.82 9.14
C ALA A 6 5.57 11.50 9.77
N LYS A 7 4.62 10.81 10.41
CA LYS A 7 4.87 9.54 11.08
C LYS A 7 5.45 8.63 10.01
N ARG A 8 6.71 8.22 10.18
CA ARG A 8 7.41 7.42 9.16
C ARG A 8 6.62 6.14 8.96
N ILE A 9 6.21 5.88 7.73
CA ILE A 9 5.53 4.65 7.34
C ILE A 9 6.38 3.89 6.34
N PHE A 10 6.15 2.59 6.27
CA PHE A 10 6.73 1.70 5.28
C PHE A 10 5.59 1.14 4.44
N VAL A 11 5.69 1.30 3.12
CA VAL A 11 4.67 0.82 2.19
C VAL A 11 5.28 -0.28 1.34
N GLY A 12 4.66 -1.46 1.36
CA GLY A 12 5.02 -2.59 0.52
C GLY A 12 3.93 -2.87 -0.50
N ALA A 13 4.30 -3.05 -1.77
CA ALA A 13 3.41 -3.51 -2.83
C ALA A 13 3.87 -4.88 -3.33
N ASP A 14 2.96 -5.85 -3.32
CA ASP A 14 3.14 -7.19 -3.88
C ASP A 14 2.23 -7.33 -5.10
N VAL A 15 2.85 -7.36 -6.29
CA VAL A 15 2.16 -7.43 -7.57
C VAL A 15 2.27 -8.85 -8.13
N GLY A 16 1.23 -9.64 -7.94
CA GLY A 16 1.12 -11.00 -8.48
C GLY A 16 0.17 -11.09 -9.68
N ALA A 17 0.18 -12.22 -10.38
CA ALA A 17 -0.71 -12.46 -11.52
C ALA A 17 -2.20 -12.54 -11.14
N SER A 18 -2.52 -12.99 -9.93
CA SER A 18 -3.91 -13.14 -9.44
C SER A 18 -4.38 -11.91 -8.69
N ARG A 19 -3.54 -11.40 -7.77
CA ARG A 19 -3.86 -10.27 -6.90
C ARG A 19 -2.68 -9.34 -6.72
N THR A 20 -2.99 -8.06 -6.66
CA THR A 20 -2.07 -7.02 -6.18
C THR A 20 -2.47 -6.66 -4.76
N LYS A 21 -1.47 -6.53 -3.88
CA LYS A 21 -1.67 -6.19 -2.47
C LYS A 21 -0.79 -5.01 -2.10
N VAL A 22 -1.30 -4.16 -1.22
CA VAL A 22 -0.51 -3.12 -0.55
C VAL A 22 -0.66 -3.31 0.96
N ALA A 23 0.44 -3.11 1.68
CA ALA A 23 0.48 -3.08 3.14
C ALA A 23 1.25 -1.84 3.60
N ILE A 24 0.70 -1.14 4.59
CA ILE A 24 1.31 -0.01 5.26
C ILE A 24 1.67 -0.43 6.69
N LEU A 25 2.94 -0.29 7.04
CA LEU A 25 3.46 -0.57 8.37
C LEU A 25 3.93 0.72 9.04
N ASP A 26 3.75 0.80 10.35
CA ASP A 26 4.46 1.78 11.17
C ASP A 26 5.91 1.31 11.49
N PRO A 27 6.74 2.12 12.18
CA PRO A 27 8.11 1.73 12.50
C PRO A 27 8.24 0.54 13.47
N ASP A 28 7.19 0.28 14.25
CA ASP A 28 7.11 -0.87 15.16
C ASP A 28 6.63 -2.14 14.43
N LYS A 29 6.43 -2.05 13.11
CA LYS A 29 5.96 -3.12 12.21
C LYS A 29 4.49 -3.51 12.43
N ASN A 30 3.70 -2.64 13.05
CA ASN A 30 2.26 -2.83 13.11
C ASN A 30 1.65 -2.55 11.73
N LEU A 31 0.72 -3.41 11.30
CA LEU A 31 -0.06 -3.17 10.08
C LEU A 31 -1.10 -2.08 10.36
N ILE A 32 -0.96 -0.95 9.69
CA ILE A 32 -1.81 0.24 9.88
C ILE A 32 -2.69 0.58 8.67
N GLY A 33 -2.54 -0.16 7.57
CA GLY A 33 -3.33 0.00 6.35
C GLY A 33 -3.07 -1.15 5.38
N HIS A 34 -4.07 -1.55 4.60
CA HIS A 34 -3.88 -2.57 3.55
C HIS A 34 -4.96 -2.50 2.47
N ALA A 35 -4.61 -2.94 1.27
CA ALA A 35 -5.56 -3.13 0.18
C ALA A 35 -5.22 -4.40 -0.62
N THR A 36 -6.24 -5.02 -1.20
CA THR A 36 -6.06 -6.21 -2.05
C THR A 36 -7.09 -6.20 -3.17
N GLU A 37 -6.60 -6.23 -4.40
CA GLU A 37 -7.43 -6.14 -5.61
C GLU A 37 -7.07 -7.28 -6.57
N LYS A 38 -8.01 -7.66 -7.43
CA LYS A 38 -7.70 -8.58 -8.54
C LYS A 38 -6.76 -7.85 -9.51
N SER A 39 -5.67 -8.51 -9.89
CA SER A 39 -4.62 -7.86 -10.69
C SER A 39 -5.08 -7.42 -12.06
N GLY A 40 -5.96 -8.19 -12.70
CA GLY A 40 -6.30 -8.00 -14.10
C GLY A 40 -5.06 -8.10 -14.99
N THR A 41 -5.06 -7.41 -16.12
CA THR A 41 -3.92 -7.32 -17.04
C THR A 41 -3.14 -6.01 -16.90
N ASN A 42 -3.69 -5.02 -16.19
CA ASN A 42 -3.04 -3.74 -15.94
C ASN A 42 -2.57 -3.67 -14.48
N PHE A 43 -1.39 -4.20 -14.23
CA PHE A 43 -0.82 -4.32 -12.90
C PHE A 43 -0.53 -2.96 -12.25
N THR A 44 -0.10 -1.97 -13.04
CA THR A 44 0.18 -0.62 -12.58
C THR A 44 -1.09 0.03 -12.03
N ALA A 45 -2.18 0.03 -12.81
CA ALA A 45 -3.44 0.62 -12.36
C ALA A 45 -3.99 -0.05 -11.10
N THR A 46 -3.83 -1.37 -10.98
CA THR A 46 -4.26 -2.11 -9.78
C THR A 46 -3.38 -1.77 -8.56
N ALA A 47 -2.07 -1.59 -8.74
CA ALA A 47 -1.18 -1.17 -7.67
C ALA A 47 -1.50 0.24 -7.16
N ASP A 48 -1.76 1.19 -8.07
CA ASP A 48 -2.17 2.55 -7.73
C ASP A 48 -3.50 2.56 -6.96
N LYS A 49 -4.46 1.74 -7.41
CA LYS A 49 -5.76 1.59 -6.73
C LYS A 49 -5.57 1.05 -5.31
N CYS A 50 -4.79 -0.02 -5.14
CA CYS A 50 -4.49 -0.55 -3.82
C CYS A 50 -3.86 0.51 -2.92
N LEU A 51 -2.85 1.23 -3.40
CA LEU A 51 -2.18 2.28 -2.61
C LEU A 51 -3.17 3.39 -2.18
N SER A 52 -4.09 3.79 -3.05
CA SER A 52 -5.09 4.83 -2.74
C SER A 52 -6.16 4.40 -1.72
N GLN A 53 -6.41 3.10 -1.58
CA GLN A 53 -7.40 2.53 -0.66
C GLN A 53 -6.81 2.14 0.71
N SER A 54 -5.49 2.22 0.85
CA SER A 54 -4.74 1.70 2.00
C SER A 54 -4.71 2.65 3.19
#